data_AF-A0A3M8BS76-F1
#
_entry.id   AF-A0A3M8BS76-F1
#
_cell.length_a   1.000
_cell.length_b   1.000
_cell.length_c   1.000
_cell.angle_alpha   90.00
_cell.angle_beta   90.00
_cell.angle_gamma   90.00
#
_symmetry.space_group_name_H-M   'P 1'
#
loop_
_entity.id
_entity.type
_entity.pdbx_description
1 polymer ?
#
loop_
_entity_poly.entity_id
_entity_poly.type
_entity_poly.pdbx_seq_one_letter_code
_entity_poly.pdbx_strand_id
1 'polypeptide(L)'
;MVLTAEKLFLESGLDCVQMQDIADAEGIGVAALFRYFPKKERLIVAVAVSSLEKNVEHFKRIANGKGSFYERLEQVLDFLMGDHTEQISKSAKFREAFESYASFAKNPFDGIEDYIEIQKVIA
;
A
#
# COMPACT_ATOMS: atom_id res chain seq x y z
N MET A 1 -7.89 7.07 8.14
CA MET A 1 -8.18 5.62 8.13
C MET A 1 -7.13 4.83 7.36
N VAL A 2 -6.93 5.07 6.05
CA VAL A 2 -5.97 4.28 5.24
C VAL A 2 -4.52 4.42 5.72
N LEU A 3 -4.03 5.63 5.99
CA LEU A 3 -2.64 5.83 6.45
C LEU A 3 -2.37 5.20 7.83
N THR A 4 -3.33 5.27 8.75
CA THR A 4 -3.19 4.65 10.08
C THR A 4 -3.25 3.13 9.99
N ALA A 5 -4.14 2.61 9.14
CA ALA A 5 -4.20 1.18 8.85
C ALA A 5 -2.89 0.69 8.22
N GLU A 6 -2.34 1.42 7.22
CA GLU A 6 -1.03 1.15 6.61
C GLU A 6 0.06 1.02 7.67
N LYS A 7 0.15 2.00 8.57
CA LYS A 7 1.14 1.98 9.66
C LYS A 7 0.98 0.77 10.58
N LEU A 8 -0.24 0.50 11.05
CA LEU A 8 -0.49 -0.63 11.95
C LEU A 8 -0.23 -1.98 11.27
N PHE A 9 -0.63 -2.13 10.01
CA PHE A 9 -0.37 -3.35 9.23
C PHE A 9 1.13 -3.59 9.01
N LEU A 10 1.92 -2.53 8.82
CA LEU A 10 3.37 -2.62 8.70
C LEU A 10 4.06 -2.99 10.01
N GLU A 11 3.54 -2.51 11.14
CA GLU A 11 4.15 -2.72 12.46
C GLU A 11 3.76 -4.08 13.06
N SER A 12 2.51 -4.49 12.90
CA SER A 12 1.94 -5.66 13.60
C SER A 12 1.45 -6.77 12.66
N GLY A 13 1.43 -6.55 11.35
CA GLY A 13 0.97 -7.53 10.36
C GLY A 13 -0.54 -7.45 10.08
N LEU A 14 -0.93 -7.93 8.89
CA LEU A 14 -2.30 -7.88 8.40
C LEU A 14 -3.28 -8.68 9.26
N ASP A 15 -2.87 -9.84 9.78
CA ASP A 15 -3.75 -10.70 10.58
C ASP A 15 -4.00 -10.18 11.99
N CYS A 16 -2.95 -9.69 12.65
CA CYS A 16 -3.00 -9.30 14.05
C CYS A 16 -3.83 -8.03 14.28
N VAL A 17 -3.76 -7.06 13.37
CA VAL A 17 -4.46 -5.77 13.49
C VAL A 17 -5.96 -5.94 13.33
N GLN A 18 -6.74 -5.52 14.32
CA GLN A 18 -8.20 -5.51 14.28
C GLN A 18 -8.74 -4.16 13.82
N MET A 19 -10.00 -4.15 13.35
CA MET A 19 -10.70 -2.90 13.01
C MET A 19 -10.83 -1.97 14.23
N GLN A 20 -10.92 -2.51 15.43
CA GLN A 20 -10.94 -1.73 16.67
C GLN A 20 -9.61 -0.99 16.88
N ASP A 21 -8.47 -1.65 16.69
CA ASP A 21 -7.14 -1.03 16.85
C ASP A 21 -6.95 0.18 15.92
N ILE A 22 -7.46 0.07 14.69
CA ILE A 22 -7.42 1.15 13.69
C ILE A 22 -8.35 2.30 14.09
N ALA A 23 -9.56 1.98 14.57
CA ALA A 23 -10.51 2.99 15.02
C ALA A 23 -9.98 3.77 16.22
N ASP A 24 -9.37 3.06 17.18
CA ASP A 24 -8.78 3.64 18.39
C ASP A 24 -7.59 4.54 18.02
N ALA A 25 -6.70 4.09 17.13
CA ALA A 25 -5.57 4.87 16.65
C ALA A 25 -5.99 6.12 15.84
N GLU A 26 -7.14 6.07 15.17
CA GLU A 26 -7.72 7.22 14.45
C GLU A 26 -8.56 8.14 15.36
N GLY A 27 -8.85 7.73 16.61
CA GLY A 27 -9.71 8.47 17.53
C GLY A 27 -11.19 8.52 17.09
N ILE A 28 -11.66 7.52 16.34
CA ILE A 28 -13.05 7.44 15.86
C ILE A 28 -13.76 6.22 16.45
N GLY A 29 -15.10 6.24 16.48
CA GLY A 29 -15.86 5.06 16.84
C GLY A 29 -15.73 3.95 15.80
N VAL A 30 -15.59 2.69 16.23
CA VAL A 30 -15.46 1.52 15.33
C VAL A 30 -16.64 1.41 14.36
N ALA A 31 -17.85 1.79 14.76
CA ALA A 31 -19.03 1.85 13.88
C ALA A 31 -18.86 2.87 12.73
N ALA A 32 -18.17 3.99 12.97
CA ALA A 32 -17.85 4.96 11.93
C ALA A 32 -16.83 4.38 10.94
N LEU A 33 -15.83 3.65 11.43
CA LEU A 33 -14.87 2.94 10.57
C LEU A 33 -15.58 1.92 9.67
N PHE A 34 -16.45 1.08 10.24
CA PHE A 34 -17.23 0.08 9.48
C PHE A 34 -18.18 0.71 8.45
N ARG A 35 -18.64 1.95 8.67
CA ARG A 35 -19.45 2.68 7.69
C ARG A 35 -18.68 2.97 6.40
N TYR A 36 -17.38 3.27 6.50
CA TYR A 36 -16.51 3.52 5.34
C TYR A 36 -15.88 2.22 4.80
N PHE A 37 -15.52 1.31 5.69
CA PHE A 37 -14.90 0.03 5.37
C PHE A 37 -15.68 -1.10 6.03
N PRO A 38 -16.75 -1.61 5.37
CA PRO A 38 -17.60 -2.66 5.95
C PRO A 38 -16.87 -3.97 6.29
N LYS A 39 -15.71 -4.18 5.65
CA LYS A 39 -14.86 -5.37 5.81
C LYS A 39 -13.41 -4.95 5.98
N LYS A 40 -12.65 -5.70 6.77
CA LYS A 40 -11.21 -5.47 6.97
C LYS A 40 -10.45 -5.62 5.67
N GLU A 41 -10.83 -6.59 4.85
CA GLU A 41 -10.26 -6.87 3.53
C GLU A 41 -10.37 -5.66 2.60
N ARG A 42 -11.50 -4.94 2.64
CA ARG A 42 -11.70 -3.69 1.86
C ARG A 42 -10.71 -2.61 2.28
N LEU A 43 -10.44 -2.49 3.58
CA LEU A 43 -9.44 -1.54 4.08
C LEU A 43 -8.02 -1.96 3.71
N ILE A 44 -7.71 -3.25 3.79
CA ILE A 44 -6.41 -3.81 3.36
C ILE A 44 -6.17 -3.50 1.87
N VAL A 45 -7.16 -3.75 1.02
CA VAL A 45 -7.09 -3.44 -0.43
C VAL A 45 -6.91 -1.93 -0.64
N ALA A 46 -7.65 -1.08 0.06
CA ALA A 46 -7.51 0.37 -0.05
C ALA A 46 -6.10 0.86 0.34
N VAL A 47 -5.48 0.23 1.35
CA VAL A 47 -4.06 0.49 1.70
C VAL A 47 -3.13 0.04 0.57
N ALA A 48 -3.36 -1.15 0.00
CA ALA A 48 -2.57 -1.68 -1.11
C ALA A 48 -2.61 -0.76 -2.34
N VAL A 49 -3.82 -0.33 -2.72
CA VAL A 49 -4.06 0.65 -3.80
C VAL A 49 -3.32 1.95 -3.53
N SER A 50 -3.49 2.55 -2.35
CA SER A 50 -2.81 3.81 -2.00
C SER A 50 -1.28 3.68 -2.03
N SER A 51 -0.73 2.54 -1.62
CA SER A 51 0.70 2.26 -1.69
C SER A 51 1.20 2.20 -3.14
N LEU A 52 0.47 1.51 -4.02
CA LEU A 52 0.79 1.46 -5.44
C LEU A 52 0.71 2.84 -6.11
N GLU A 53 -0.33 3.63 -5.82
CA GLU A 53 -0.48 4.99 -6.37
C GLU A 53 0.71 5.89 -6.00
N LYS A 54 1.18 5.83 -4.74
CA LYS A 54 2.36 6.57 -4.30
C LYS A 54 3.60 6.18 -5.12
N ASN A 55 3.78 4.89 -5.40
CA ASN A 55 4.90 4.39 -6.21
C ASN A 55 4.80 4.88 -7.66
N VAL A 56 3.62 4.76 -8.28
CA VAL A 56 3.36 5.26 -9.65
C VAL A 56 3.67 6.75 -9.76
N GLU A 57 3.19 7.55 -8.81
CA GLU A 57 3.43 8.99 -8.79
C GLU A 57 4.92 9.32 -8.60
N HIS A 58 5.66 8.52 -7.83
CA HIS A 58 7.10 8.68 -7.69
C HIS A 58 7.83 8.39 -9.01
N PHE A 59 7.52 7.28 -9.68
CA PHE A 59 8.08 6.95 -10.99
C PHE A 59 7.75 8.02 -12.04
N LYS A 60 6.50 8.49 -12.09
CA LYS A 60 6.10 9.58 -12.99
C LYS A 60 6.91 10.86 -12.75
N ARG A 61 7.22 11.20 -11.50
CA ARG A 61 8.06 12.36 -11.18
C ARG A 61 9.49 12.18 -11.69
N ILE A 62 10.07 10.99 -11.53
CA ILE A 62 11.42 10.72 -12.05
C ILE A 62 11.40 10.76 -13.59
N ALA A 63 10.43 10.10 -14.22
CA ALA A 63 10.31 10.05 -15.67
C ALA A 63 10.12 11.43 -16.30
N ASN A 64 9.29 12.29 -15.69
CA ASN A 64 9.05 13.66 -16.13
C ASN A 64 10.01 14.69 -15.50
N GLY A 65 11.00 14.22 -14.75
CA GLY A 65 11.98 15.05 -14.07
C GLY A 65 12.97 15.70 -15.03
N LYS A 66 13.72 16.67 -14.50
CA LYS A 66 14.84 17.28 -15.22
C LYS A 66 16.07 16.37 -15.12
N GLY A 67 16.93 16.44 -16.14
CA GLY A 67 18.15 15.65 -16.20
C GLY A 67 18.23 14.82 -17.48
N SER A 68 19.40 14.25 -17.70
CA SER A 68 19.66 13.27 -18.73
C SER A 68 18.85 11.98 -18.51
N PHE A 69 18.81 11.13 -19.52
CA PHE A 69 18.24 9.79 -19.37
C PHE A 69 18.97 8.99 -18.29
N TYR A 70 20.31 9.09 -18.23
CA TYR A 70 21.13 8.37 -17.26
C TYR A 70 20.82 8.78 -15.82
N GLU A 71 20.70 10.08 -15.54
CA GLU A 71 20.36 10.57 -14.19
C GLU A 71 18.95 10.13 -13.77
N ARG A 72 17.99 10.09 -14.70
CA ARG A 72 16.65 9.56 -14.41
C ARG A 72 16.66 8.05 -14.19
N LEU A 73 17.48 7.31 -14.96
CA LEU A 73 17.66 5.87 -14.77
C LEU A 73 18.28 5.57 -13.40
N GLU A 74 19.30 6.33 -13.00
CA GLU A 74 19.93 6.25 -11.68
C GLU A 74 18.91 6.49 -10.57
N GLN A 75 18.10 7.55 -10.65
CA GLN A 75 17.03 7.80 -9.68
C GLN A 75 15.98 6.69 -9.61
N VAL A 76 15.63 6.06 -10.74
CA VAL A 76 14.74 4.89 -10.75
C VAL A 76 15.39 3.71 -10.05
N LEU A 77 16.67 3.44 -10.34
CA LEU A 77 17.42 2.34 -9.72
C LEU A 77 17.60 2.57 -8.22
N ASP A 78 17.92 3.78 -7.77
CA ASP A 78 18.01 4.15 -6.36
C ASP A 78 16.66 3.93 -5.64
N PHE A 79 15.57 4.35 -6.29
CA PHE A 79 14.23 4.12 -5.78
C PHE A 79 13.89 2.62 -5.69
N LEU A 80 14.27 1.81 -6.68
CA LEU A 80 14.02 0.37 -6.68
C LEU A 80 14.91 -0.42 -5.72
N MET A 81 16.19 -0.03 -5.60
CA MET A 81 17.17 -0.70 -4.76
C MET A 81 17.03 -0.31 -3.28
N GLY A 82 16.30 0.76 -2.97
CA GLY A 82 15.87 1.07 -1.61
C GLY A 82 17.01 1.40 -0.65
N ASP A 83 18.20 1.76 -1.17
CA ASP A 83 19.30 2.16 -0.32
C ASP A 83 19.00 3.54 0.28
N HIS A 84 18.57 3.48 1.56
CA HIS A 84 18.49 4.57 2.54
C HIS A 84 17.17 5.34 2.71
N THR A 85 16.00 4.76 2.39
CA THR A 85 14.73 5.31 2.93
C THR A 85 13.79 4.24 3.48
N GLU A 86 13.45 4.39 4.76
CA GLU A 86 12.55 3.54 5.55
C GLU A 86 11.17 3.32 4.89
N GLN A 87 10.76 4.22 4.00
CA GLN A 87 9.43 4.27 3.39
C GLN A 87 9.24 3.32 2.20
N ILE A 88 10.28 3.08 1.39
CA ILE A 88 10.23 2.15 0.24
C ILE A 88 10.30 0.70 0.74
N SER A 89 11.12 0.42 1.77
CA SER A 89 11.13 -0.88 2.43
C SER A 89 9.76 -1.23 3.03
N LYS A 90 9.08 -0.25 3.61
CA LYS A 90 7.72 -0.42 4.14
C LYS A 90 6.71 -0.76 3.03
N SER A 91 6.67 -0.01 1.93
CA SER A 91 5.71 -0.29 0.83
C SER A 91 5.95 -1.66 0.17
N ALA A 92 7.21 -2.06 -0.04
CA ALA A 92 7.56 -3.36 -0.58
C ALA A 92 7.18 -4.51 0.37
N LYS A 93 7.46 -4.37 1.68
CA LYS A 93 7.05 -5.35 2.71
C LYS A 93 5.53 -5.47 2.81
N PHE A 94 4.81 -4.35 2.72
CA PHE A 94 3.35 -4.37 2.68
C PHE A 94 2.84 -5.13 1.46
N ARG A 95 3.41 -4.86 0.28
CA ARG A 95 3.02 -5.55 -0.96
C ARG A 95 3.22 -7.06 -0.85
N GLU A 96 4.37 -7.50 -0.37
CA GLU A 96 4.66 -8.92 -0.15
C GLU A 96 3.68 -9.56 0.85
N ALA A 97 3.45 -8.90 2.00
CA ALA A 97 2.48 -9.36 2.99
C ALA A 97 1.06 -9.42 2.42
N PHE A 98 0.66 -8.44 1.61
CA PHE A 98 -0.63 -8.38 0.95
C PHE A 98 -0.79 -9.48 -0.10
N GLU A 99 0.21 -9.71 -0.95
CA GLU A 99 0.20 -10.76 -1.97
C GLU A 99 0.17 -12.15 -1.32
N SER A 100 0.94 -12.35 -0.25
CA SER A 100 0.88 -13.55 0.57
C SER A 100 -0.52 -13.75 1.16
N TYR A 101 -1.06 -12.73 1.83
CA TYR A 101 -2.38 -12.75 2.43
C TYR A 101 -3.50 -13.03 1.41
N ALA A 102 -3.43 -12.39 0.23
CA ALA A 102 -4.35 -12.61 -0.88
C ALA A 102 -4.27 -14.03 -1.46
N SER A 103 -3.07 -14.61 -1.52
CA SER A 103 -2.88 -15.99 -2.02
C SER A 103 -3.56 -17.04 -1.15
N PHE A 104 -3.72 -16.76 0.16
CA PHE A 104 -4.41 -17.64 1.10
C PHE A 104 -5.91 -17.39 1.21
N ALA A 105 -6.43 -16.32 0.59
CA ALA A 105 -7.85 -16.00 0.63
C ALA A 105 -8.66 -16.97 -0.24
N LYS A 106 -9.69 -17.61 0.34
CA LYS A 106 -10.57 -18.54 -0.38
C LYS A 106 -11.40 -17.89 -1.49
N ASN A 107 -11.57 -16.57 -1.43
CA ASN A 107 -12.30 -15.78 -2.42
C ASN A 107 -11.49 -14.51 -2.74
N PRO A 108 -11.61 -13.94 -3.96
CA PRO A 108 -11.02 -12.65 -4.27
C PRO A 108 -11.49 -11.60 -3.27
N PHE A 109 -10.58 -10.75 -2.79
CA PHE A 109 -10.98 -9.63 -1.95
C PHE A 109 -11.89 -8.69 -2.74
N ASP A 110 -12.93 -8.23 -2.08
CA ASP A 110 -13.85 -7.26 -2.65
C ASP A 110 -13.08 -5.97 -2.98
N GLY A 111 -13.00 -5.58 -4.27
CA GLY A 111 -12.22 -4.44 -4.77
C GLY A 111 -10.77 -4.74 -5.15
N ILE A 112 -10.36 -6.01 -5.17
CA ILE A 112 -9.00 -6.40 -5.61
C ILE A 112 -8.74 -6.05 -7.08
N GLU A 113 -9.80 -5.86 -7.87
CA GLU A 113 -9.73 -5.42 -9.26
C GLU A 113 -9.00 -4.09 -9.40
N ASP A 114 -9.26 -3.13 -8.49
CA ASP A 114 -8.61 -1.82 -8.49
C ASP A 114 -7.08 -1.94 -8.30
N TYR A 115 -6.65 -2.86 -7.45
CA TYR A 115 -5.23 -3.16 -7.23
C TYR A 115 -4.59 -3.77 -8.48
N ILE A 116 -5.27 -4.74 -9.11
CA ILE A 116 -4.79 -5.41 -10.33
C ILE A 116 -4.69 -4.42 -11.49
N GLU A 117 -5.63 -3.49 -11.63
CA GLU A 117 -5.59 -2.46 -12.67
C GLU A 117 -4.39 -1.52 -12.52
N ILE A 118 -4.11 -1.06 -11.31
CA ILE A 118 -2.95 -0.19 -11.05
C ILE A 118 -1.63 -0.95 -11.27
N GLN A 119 -1.58 -2.23 -10.88
CA GLN A 119 -0.39 -3.06 -11.10
C GLN A 119 -0.03 -3.19 -12.59
N LYS A 120 -1.02 -3.29 -13.48
CA LYS A 120 -0.81 -3.33 -14.94
C LYS A 120 -0.20 -2.06 -15.53
N VAL A 121 -0.28 -0.93 -14.84
CA VAL A 121 0.36 0.32 -15.28
C VAL A 121 1.87 0.30 -15.03
N ILE A 122 2.32 -0.54 -14.09
CA ILE A 122 3.72 -0.64 -13.66
C ILE A 122 4.44 -1.83 -14.33
N ALA A 123 3.71 -2.90 -14.67
CA ALA A 123 4.22 -4.12 -15.31
C ALA A 123 4.36 -3.97 -16.84
#